data_AF-A0A7V9HQQ1-F1
#
_entry.id   AF-A0A7V9HQQ1-F1
#
_cell.length_a   1.000
_cell.length_b   1.000
_cell.length_c   1.000
_cell.angle_alpha   90.00
_cell.angle_beta   90.00
_cell.angle_gamma   90.00
#
_symmetry.space_group_name_H-M   'P 1'
#
loop_
_entity.id
_entity.type
_entity.pdbx_description
1 polymer ?
#
loop_
_entity_poly.entity_id
_entity_poly.type
_entity_poly.pdbx_seq_one_letter_code
_entity_poly.pdbx_strand_id
1 'polypeptide(L)'
;MKKRYATFAATALVAVGFAVPASGAEERAANPTTIAKKALKKAKAARKTANAALAAANAAQTAADFAKGKATAAQTSADEAKASAGEAKSIGQAAQTTADSKFGSITVVQGSGTGTQTLPTATDTAACPAGTEIIGGGYSISGTGANDVTVTVNRSFFNGWVVTEKEINPTNSTREITAVAYCIT
;
A
#
# COMPACT_ATOMS: atom_id res chain seq x y z
N MET A 1 14.52 -12.42 -4.49
CA MET A 1 14.24 -13.43 -3.44
C MET A 1 14.85 -14.76 -3.85
N LYS A 2 15.48 -15.46 -2.90
CA LYS A 2 16.45 -16.54 -3.13
C LYS A 2 15.79 -17.82 -3.66
N LYS A 3 16.36 -18.33 -4.76
CA LYS A 3 16.02 -19.58 -5.46
C LYS A 3 15.98 -20.77 -4.50
N ARG A 4 14.80 -21.28 -4.16
CA ARG A 4 14.61 -22.61 -3.57
C ARG A 4 14.25 -23.57 -4.70
N TYR A 5 15.26 -23.95 -5.48
CA TYR A 5 15.15 -25.15 -6.31
C TYR A 5 15.22 -26.34 -5.36
N ALA A 6 14.05 -26.77 -4.88
CA ALA A 6 13.90 -28.09 -4.29
C ALA A 6 14.04 -29.09 -5.43
N THR A 7 15.28 -29.49 -5.67
CA THR A 7 15.66 -30.65 -6.48
C THR A 7 15.05 -31.87 -5.80
N PHE A 8 13.78 -32.19 -6.11
CA PHE A 8 13.24 -33.52 -5.84
C PHE A 8 13.90 -34.46 -6.84
N ALA A 9 15.10 -34.91 -6.47
CA ALA A 9 15.78 -36.02 -7.07
C ALA A 9 14.82 -37.22 -7.03
N ALA A 10 14.29 -37.58 -8.19
CA ALA A 10 13.62 -38.86 -8.39
C ALA A 10 14.70 -39.94 -8.32
N THR A 11 15.01 -40.38 -7.11
CA THR A 11 15.92 -41.48 -6.84
C THR A 11 15.24 -42.79 -7.26
N ALA A 12 15.25 -43.10 -8.55
CA ALA A 12 14.96 -44.44 -9.04
C ALA A 12 16.21 -45.31 -8.85
N LEU A 13 16.51 -45.68 -7.60
CA LEU A 13 17.46 -46.75 -7.28
C LEU A 13 16.84 -48.08 -7.70
N VAL A 14 17.03 -48.47 -8.96
CA VAL A 14 16.80 -49.84 -9.40
C VAL A 14 17.99 -50.67 -8.93
N ALA A 15 17.97 -51.06 -7.65
CA ALA A 15 18.89 -52.04 -7.10
C ALA A 15 18.52 -53.43 -7.67
N VAL A 16 19.10 -53.78 -8.82
CA VAL A 16 19.08 -55.17 -9.30
C VAL A 16 20.10 -55.95 -8.48
N GLY A 17 19.70 -56.40 -7.29
CA GLY A 17 20.47 -57.35 -6.50
C GLY A 17 20.54 -58.70 -7.21
N PHE A 18 21.61 -58.94 -7.95
CA PHE A 18 22.01 -60.30 -8.34
C PHE A 18 22.63 -60.99 -7.12
N ALA A 19 21.78 -61.49 -6.23
CA ALA A 19 22.20 -62.46 -5.23
C ALA A 19 22.41 -63.81 -5.94
N VAL A 20 23.67 -64.20 -6.12
CA VAL A 20 24.06 -65.57 -6.50
C VAL A 20 24.31 -66.33 -5.20
N PRO A 21 23.50 -67.35 -4.84
CA PRO A 21 23.85 -68.18 -3.70
C PRO A 21 24.99 -69.13 -4.09
N ALA A 22 26.14 -68.95 -3.44
CA ALA A 22 27.24 -69.89 -3.44
C ALA A 22 27.05 -70.87 -2.28
N SER A 23 26.47 -72.04 -2.55
CA SER A 23 26.67 -73.25 -1.73
C SER A 23 26.19 -74.47 -2.52
N GLY A 24 27.11 -75.43 -2.67
CA GLY A 24 27.04 -76.53 -3.63
C GLY A 24 25.84 -77.47 -3.48
N ALA A 25 25.19 -77.72 -4.60
CA ALA A 25 24.44 -78.94 -4.89
C ALA A 25 24.69 -79.27 -6.37
N GLU A 26 25.00 -80.53 -6.70
CA GLU A 26 25.08 -81.03 -8.07
C GLU A 26 23.77 -80.77 -8.81
N GLU A 27 23.75 -79.73 -9.64
CA GLU A 27 22.61 -79.40 -10.49
C GLU A 27 22.68 -80.29 -11.73
N ARG A 28 21.77 -81.28 -11.82
CA ARG A 28 21.44 -81.95 -13.10
C ARG A 28 21.31 -80.86 -14.16
N ALA A 29 22.18 -80.88 -15.18
CA ALA A 29 22.23 -79.86 -16.23
C ALA A 29 20.81 -79.53 -16.73
N ALA A 30 20.30 -78.36 -16.34
CA ALA A 30 18.96 -77.95 -16.71
C ALA A 30 18.86 -77.91 -18.24
N ASN A 31 17.81 -78.52 -18.81
CA ASN A 31 17.61 -78.56 -20.25
C ASN A 31 17.72 -77.13 -20.83
N PRO A 32 18.59 -76.87 -21.83
CA PRO A 32 18.86 -75.53 -22.37
C PRO A 32 17.61 -74.74 -22.76
N THR A 33 16.58 -75.45 -23.22
CA THR A 33 15.29 -74.84 -23.60
C THR A 33 14.55 -74.21 -22.41
N THR A 34 14.70 -74.76 -21.21
CA THR A 34 14.08 -74.22 -19.98
C THR A 34 14.79 -72.95 -19.51
N ILE A 35 16.12 -72.89 -19.65
CA ILE A 35 16.93 -71.70 -19.36
C ILE A 35 16.54 -70.58 -20.32
N ALA A 36 16.47 -70.87 -21.62
CA ALA A 36 16.07 -69.90 -22.65
C ALA A 36 14.66 -69.34 -22.40
N LYS A 37 13.69 -70.19 -22.05
CA LYS A 37 12.32 -69.75 -21.69
C LYS A 37 12.30 -68.85 -20.45
N LYS A 38 13.07 -69.18 -19.41
CA LYS A 38 13.20 -68.34 -18.20
C LYS A 38 13.82 -66.98 -18.54
N ALA A 39 14.89 -66.96 -19.34
CA ALA A 39 15.54 -65.73 -19.79
C ALA A 39 14.58 -64.85 -20.61
N LEU A 40 13.85 -65.43 -21.56
CA LEU A 40 12.84 -64.71 -22.35
C LEU A 40 11.73 -64.13 -21.48
N LYS A 41 11.25 -64.87 -20.46
CA LYS A 41 10.25 -64.36 -19.51
C LYS A 41 10.78 -63.16 -18.71
N LYS A 42 12.02 -63.25 -18.21
CA LYS A 42 12.69 -62.13 -17.51
C LYS A 42 12.87 -60.92 -18.42
N ALA A 43 13.32 -61.11 -19.66
CA ALA A 43 13.49 -60.03 -20.63
C ALA A 43 12.16 -59.33 -20.97
N LYS A 44 11.07 -60.09 -21.16
CA LYS A 44 9.73 -59.52 -21.38
C LYS A 44 9.24 -58.71 -20.17
N ALA A 45 9.49 -59.20 -18.95
CA ALA A 45 9.16 -58.47 -17.73
C ALA A 45 9.98 -57.17 -17.61
N ALA A 46 11.29 -57.23 -17.84
CA ALA A 46 12.17 -56.06 -17.83
C ALA A 46 11.74 -54.99 -18.86
N ARG A 47 11.40 -55.42 -20.09
CA ARG A 47 10.86 -54.51 -21.12
C ARG A 47 9.55 -53.86 -20.70
N LYS A 48 8.63 -54.61 -20.06
CA LYS A 48 7.38 -54.05 -19.54
C LYS A 48 7.66 -52.97 -18.48
N THR A 49 8.59 -53.24 -17.56
CA THR A 49 9.02 -52.27 -16.54
C THR A 49 9.67 -51.03 -17.16
N ALA A 50 10.54 -51.20 -18.16
CA ALA A 50 11.18 -50.08 -18.86
C ALA A 50 10.15 -49.19 -19.57
N ASN A 51 9.16 -49.79 -20.24
CA ASN A 51 8.09 -49.03 -20.89
C ASN A 51 7.22 -48.27 -19.88
N ALA A 52 6.93 -48.86 -18.72
CA ALA A 52 6.21 -48.19 -17.64
C ALA A 52 7.01 -47.01 -17.06
N ALA A 53 8.32 -47.19 -16.86
CA ALA A 53 9.22 -46.12 -16.41
C ALA A 53 9.30 -44.97 -17.41
N LEU A 54 9.39 -45.27 -18.72
CA LEU A 54 9.37 -44.26 -19.78
C LEU A 54 8.05 -43.49 -19.80
N ALA A 55 6.92 -44.18 -19.65
CA ALA A 55 5.61 -43.52 -19.56
C ALA A 55 5.52 -42.58 -18.34
N ALA A 56 6.01 -43.03 -17.17
CA ALA A 56 6.05 -42.21 -15.96
C ALA A 56 6.97 -40.98 -16.12
N ALA A 57 8.14 -41.15 -16.76
CA ALA A 57 9.05 -40.05 -17.04
C ALA A 57 8.42 -39.00 -17.97
N ASN A 58 7.72 -39.44 -19.02
CA ASN A 58 7.01 -38.53 -19.94
C ASN A 58 5.86 -37.79 -19.25
N ALA A 59 5.13 -38.47 -18.36
CA ALA A 59 4.10 -37.83 -17.54
C ALA A 59 4.69 -36.78 -16.59
N ALA A 60 5.82 -37.09 -15.94
CA ALA A 60 6.53 -36.16 -15.08
C ALA A 60 7.06 -34.93 -15.85
N GLN A 61 7.60 -35.13 -17.07
CA GLN A 61 8.04 -34.03 -17.93
C GLN A 61 6.88 -33.10 -18.31
N THR A 62 5.75 -33.67 -18.74
CA THR A 62 4.53 -32.90 -19.04
C THR A 62 4.07 -32.08 -17.83
N ALA A 63 4.07 -32.67 -16.64
CA ALA A 63 3.70 -31.98 -15.41
C ALA A 63 4.68 -30.85 -15.06
N ALA A 64 5.98 -31.06 -15.26
CA ALA A 64 7.00 -30.04 -15.04
C ALA A 64 6.86 -28.85 -16.00
N ASP A 65 6.60 -29.11 -17.29
CA ASP A 65 6.37 -28.06 -18.29
C ASP A 65 5.11 -27.26 -18.00
N PHE A 66 4.04 -27.93 -17.58
CA PHE A 66 2.82 -27.26 -17.12
C PHE A 66 3.08 -26.38 -15.89
N ALA A 67 3.79 -26.88 -14.89
CA ALA A 67 4.16 -26.12 -13.69
C ALA A 67 5.03 -24.90 -14.04
N LYS A 68 5.98 -25.05 -14.98
CA LYS A 68 6.79 -23.94 -15.49
C LYS A 68 5.95 -22.88 -16.19
N GLY A 69 4.95 -23.30 -16.98
CA GLY A 69 3.98 -22.39 -17.59
C GLY A 69 3.20 -21.59 -16.55
N LYS A 70 2.68 -22.26 -15.51
CA LYS A 70 1.98 -21.59 -14.39
C LYS A 70 2.89 -20.62 -13.62
N ALA A 71 4.14 -21.00 -13.37
CA ALA A 71 5.11 -20.13 -12.70
C ALA A 71 5.42 -18.88 -13.54
N THR A 72 5.55 -19.02 -14.86
CA THR A 72 5.78 -17.90 -15.78
C THR A 72 4.60 -16.94 -15.78
N ALA A 73 3.36 -17.47 -15.90
CA ALA A 73 2.15 -16.65 -15.85
C ALA A 73 2.02 -15.91 -14.50
N ALA A 74 2.31 -16.57 -13.39
CA ALA A 74 2.29 -15.93 -12.07
C ALA A 74 3.34 -14.81 -11.94
N GLN A 75 4.53 -15.00 -12.52
CA GLN A 75 5.56 -13.96 -12.56
C GLN A 75 5.10 -12.75 -13.38
N THR A 76 4.51 -12.97 -14.55
CA THR A 76 3.94 -11.91 -15.39
C THR A 76 2.88 -11.10 -14.62
N SER A 77 1.91 -11.77 -13.98
CA SER A 77 0.89 -11.07 -13.19
C SER A 77 1.48 -10.29 -12.01
N ALA A 78 2.57 -10.79 -11.39
CA ALA A 78 3.26 -10.07 -10.32
C ALA A 78 3.96 -8.80 -10.84
N ASP A 79 4.57 -8.86 -12.02
CA ASP A 79 5.23 -7.72 -12.66
C ASP A 79 4.21 -6.65 -13.10
N GLU A 80 3.06 -7.06 -13.65
CA GLU A 80 1.93 -6.18 -13.96
C GLU A 80 1.41 -5.48 -12.70
N ALA A 81 1.17 -6.23 -11.61
CA ALA A 81 0.72 -5.66 -10.33
C ALA A 81 1.72 -4.64 -9.77
N LYS A 82 3.03 -4.90 -9.90
CA LYS A 82 4.08 -3.97 -9.49
C LYS A 82 4.07 -2.69 -10.32
N ALA A 83 3.83 -2.79 -11.63
CA ALA A 83 3.71 -1.63 -12.51
C ALA A 83 2.51 -0.76 -12.11
N SER A 84 1.32 -1.37 -11.94
CA SER A 84 0.11 -0.65 -11.50
C SER A 84 0.29 0.01 -10.13
N ALA A 85 1.00 -0.64 -9.20
CA ALA A 85 1.33 -0.02 -7.90
C ALA A 85 2.26 1.21 -8.06
N GLY A 86 3.20 1.17 -9.01
CA GLY A 86 4.07 2.30 -9.34
C GLY A 86 3.29 3.49 -9.93
N GLU A 87 2.34 3.21 -10.82
CA GLU A 87 1.43 4.22 -11.39
C GLU A 87 0.56 4.85 -10.30
N ALA A 88 -0.07 4.02 -9.46
CA ALA A 88 -0.90 4.50 -8.35
C ALA A 88 -0.12 5.40 -7.38
N LYS A 89 1.13 5.03 -7.04
CA LYS A 89 2.02 5.88 -6.23
C LYS A 89 2.27 7.23 -6.89
N SER A 90 2.55 7.24 -8.20
CA SER A 90 2.83 8.47 -8.94
C SER A 90 1.61 9.40 -8.99
N ILE A 91 0.42 8.84 -9.21
CA ILE A 91 -0.85 9.58 -9.13
C ILE A 91 -1.05 10.16 -7.74
N GLY A 92 -0.82 9.37 -6.68
CA GLY A 92 -0.92 9.85 -5.30
C GLY A 92 0.02 11.01 -5.00
N GLN A 93 1.26 10.95 -5.45
CA GLN A 93 2.25 12.02 -5.29
C GLN A 93 1.87 13.29 -6.07
N ALA A 94 1.32 13.13 -7.28
CA ALA A 94 0.83 14.26 -8.07
C ALA A 94 -0.39 14.93 -7.41
N ALA A 95 -1.31 14.13 -6.86
CA ALA A 95 -2.45 14.63 -6.11
C ALA A 95 -2.01 15.38 -4.83
N GLN A 96 -1.03 14.84 -4.10
CA GLN A 96 -0.45 15.51 -2.93
C GLN A 96 0.21 16.83 -3.32
N THR A 97 1.06 16.84 -4.35
CA THR A 97 1.70 18.07 -4.85
C THR A 97 0.66 19.12 -5.26
N THR A 98 -0.42 18.68 -5.92
CA THR A 98 -1.53 19.56 -6.30
C THR A 98 -2.23 20.11 -5.07
N ALA A 99 -2.53 19.27 -4.07
CA ALA A 99 -3.13 19.73 -2.82
C ALA A 99 -2.23 20.72 -2.09
N ASP A 100 -0.94 20.40 -1.92
CA ASP A 100 0.04 21.27 -1.28
C ASP A 100 0.18 22.60 -2.04
N SER A 101 0.08 22.59 -3.38
CA SER A 101 0.07 23.84 -4.18
C SER A 101 -1.17 24.71 -3.98
N LYS A 102 -2.27 24.16 -3.44
CA LYS A 102 -3.47 24.92 -3.09
C LYS A 102 -3.39 25.52 -1.69
N PHE A 103 -2.53 24.98 -0.84
CA PHE A 103 -2.31 25.49 0.50
C PHE A 103 -0.98 26.25 0.54
N GLY A 104 -1.02 27.53 0.15
CA GLY A 104 0.09 28.45 0.34
C GLY A 104 0.43 28.67 1.82
N SER A 105 1.38 29.56 2.09
CA SER A 105 1.71 29.91 3.48
C SER A 105 0.55 30.66 4.12
N ILE A 106 0.01 30.12 5.21
CA ILE A 106 -1.02 30.80 6.01
C ILE A 106 -0.34 31.87 6.87
N THR A 107 -0.75 33.11 6.70
CA THR A 107 -0.36 34.24 7.55
C THR A 107 -1.57 34.67 8.38
N VAL A 108 -1.37 34.85 9.67
CA VAL A 108 -2.41 35.39 10.56
C VAL A 108 -2.17 36.87 10.72
N VAL A 109 -3.17 37.69 10.41
CA VAL A 109 -3.12 39.14 10.63
C VAL A 109 -4.16 39.50 11.68
N GLN A 110 -3.74 40.32 12.64
CA GLN A 110 -4.64 40.92 13.61
C GLN A 110 -4.94 42.36 13.21
N GLY A 111 -6.17 42.80 13.47
CA GLY A 111 -6.51 44.21 13.41
C GLY A 111 -5.73 45.00 14.45
N SER A 112 -5.82 46.32 14.37
CA SER A 112 -5.12 47.18 15.34
C SER A 112 -5.76 47.14 16.74
N GLY A 113 -6.89 46.43 16.86
CA GLY A 113 -7.78 46.54 18.00
C GLY A 113 -8.53 47.87 17.94
N THR A 114 -9.69 47.90 18.60
CA THR A 114 -10.40 49.17 18.80
C THR A 114 -9.74 50.05 19.87
N GLY A 115 -8.75 49.53 20.59
CA GLY A 115 -8.36 50.06 21.89
C GLY A 115 -9.48 49.90 22.92
N THR A 116 -9.34 50.57 24.07
CA THR A 116 -10.35 50.55 25.13
C THR A 116 -11.60 51.33 24.70
N GLN A 117 -12.71 50.62 24.52
CA GLN A 117 -13.99 51.15 24.10
C GLN A 117 -14.89 51.45 25.29
N THR A 118 -15.51 52.63 25.25
CA THR A 118 -16.60 53.07 26.15
C THR A 118 -17.89 53.38 25.38
N LEU A 119 -17.87 53.21 24.06
CA LEU A 119 -19.01 53.45 23.18
C LEU A 119 -19.86 52.17 23.03
N PRO A 120 -21.19 52.25 22.82
CA PRO A 120 -22.06 51.08 22.70
C PRO A 120 -21.80 50.16 21.50
N THR A 121 -20.97 50.58 20.55
CA THR A 121 -20.63 49.82 19.35
C THR A 121 -19.19 50.09 18.98
N ALA A 122 -18.47 49.02 18.64
CA ALA A 122 -17.08 49.08 18.21
C ALA A 122 -16.87 48.15 17.02
N THR A 123 -15.99 48.53 16.10
CA THR A 123 -15.66 47.73 14.92
C THR A 123 -14.17 47.70 14.74
N ASP A 124 -13.62 46.49 14.56
CA ASP A 124 -12.23 46.29 14.15
C ASP A 124 -12.16 45.56 12.81
N THR A 125 -11.07 45.76 12.10
CA THR A 125 -10.78 45.10 10.83
C THR A 125 -9.35 44.58 10.78
N ALA A 126 -9.20 43.35 10.27
CA ALA A 126 -7.91 42.74 9.97
C ALA A 126 -7.79 42.57 8.46
N ALA A 127 -6.86 43.29 7.82
CA ALA A 127 -6.66 43.23 6.37
C ALA A 127 -5.52 42.28 6.02
N CYS A 128 -5.77 41.37 5.07
CA CYS A 128 -4.75 40.53 4.51
C CYS A 128 -3.79 41.34 3.61
N PRO A 129 -2.47 41.05 3.62
CA PRO A 129 -1.50 41.76 2.80
C PRO A 129 -1.81 41.65 1.31
N ALA A 130 -1.30 42.59 0.51
CA ALA A 130 -1.43 42.53 -0.95
C ALA A 130 -0.79 41.25 -1.49
N GLY A 131 -1.46 40.60 -2.47
CA GLY A 131 -1.00 39.34 -3.03
C GLY A 131 -1.36 38.10 -2.20
N THR A 132 -2.16 38.26 -1.15
CA THR A 132 -2.73 37.14 -0.37
C THR A 132 -4.26 37.15 -0.46
N GLU A 133 -4.90 36.01 -0.23
CA GLU A 133 -6.36 35.85 -0.21
C GLU A 133 -6.84 35.47 1.20
N ILE A 134 -7.96 36.03 1.66
CA ILE A 134 -8.55 35.64 2.94
C ILE A 134 -9.25 34.29 2.85
N ILE A 135 -8.86 33.36 3.71
CA ILE A 135 -9.47 32.01 3.83
C ILE A 135 -10.35 31.85 5.07
N GLY A 136 -10.32 32.82 5.97
CA GLY A 136 -11.17 32.84 7.16
C GLY A 136 -10.78 33.95 8.13
N GLY A 137 -11.44 33.96 9.27
CA GLY A 137 -11.14 34.91 10.33
C GLY A 137 -11.97 34.69 11.58
N GLY A 138 -11.82 35.59 12.52
CA GLY A 138 -12.52 35.56 13.80
C GLY A 138 -12.24 36.83 14.60
N TYR A 139 -12.38 36.71 15.91
CA TYR A 139 -12.21 37.83 16.82
C TYR A 139 -11.74 37.38 18.20
N SER A 140 -11.17 38.32 18.94
CA SER A 140 -11.00 38.23 20.38
C SER A 140 -11.59 39.47 21.03
N ILE A 141 -12.26 39.29 22.17
CA ILE A 141 -12.74 40.39 23.00
C ILE A 141 -12.06 40.24 24.36
N SER A 142 -11.54 41.34 24.88
CA SER A 142 -10.84 41.39 26.17
C SER A 142 -11.30 42.59 27.00
N GLY A 143 -10.93 42.62 28.28
CA GLY A 143 -11.34 43.66 29.25
C GLY A 143 -12.43 43.22 30.21
N THR A 144 -12.75 44.09 31.18
CA THR A 144 -13.74 43.82 32.24
C THR A 144 -15.17 43.71 31.69
N GLY A 145 -15.44 44.35 30.55
CA GLY A 145 -16.72 44.32 29.84
C GLY A 145 -16.84 43.25 28.75
N ALA A 146 -15.89 42.31 28.63
CA ALA A 146 -15.87 41.37 27.51
C ALA A 146 -17.10 40.45 27.42
N ASN A 147 -17.81 40.23 28.54
CA ASN A 147 -19.03 39.45 28.59
C ASN A 147 -20.31 40.31 28.45
N ASP A 148 -20.18 41.63 28.42
CA ASP A 148 -21.31 42.58 28.33
C ASP A 148 -21.60 42.99 26.87
N VAL A 149 -21.06 42.26 25.90
CA VAL A 149 -21.18 42.55 24.47
C VAL A 149 -21.70 41.36 23.67
N THR A 150 -22.31 41.67 22.54
CA THR A 150 -22.67 40.69 21.51
C THR A 150 -21.99 41.07 20.20
N VAL A 151 -21.47 40.06 19.49
CA VAL A 151 -20.89 40.27 18.16
C VAL A 151 -22.01 40.26 17.13
N THR A 152 -22.21 41.41 16.50
CA THR A 152 -23.27 41.65 15.51
C THR A 152 -22.79 41.44 14.08
N VAL A 153 -21.49 41.60 13.83
CA VAL A 153 -20.85 41.31 12.54
C VAL A 153 -19.60 40.48 12.80
N ASN A 154 -19.46 39.36 12.09
CA ASN A 154 -18.27 38.53 12.10
C ASN A 154 -18.18 37.83 10.73
N ARG A 155 -17.51 38.47 9.76
CA ARG A 155 -17.48 37.98 8.38
C ARG A 155 -16.29 38.52 7.61
N SER A 156 -16.02 37.92 6.45
CA SER A 156 -15.10 38.47 5.46
C SER A 156 -15.63 39.80 4.90
N PHE A 157 -14.73 40.76 4.71
CA PHE A 157 -15.00 42.06 4.11
C PHE A 157 -13.78 42.50 3.30
N PHE A 158 -13.96 42.63 1.97
CA PHE A 158 -12.86 42.71 1.01
C PHE A 158 -11.83 41.59 1.25
N ASN A 159 -10.53 41.89 1.15
CA ASN A 159 -9.44 40.97 1.45
C ASN A 159 -9.10 41.01 2.95
N GLY A 160 -10.09 40.83 3.82
CA GLY A 160 -9.94 41.05 5.26
C GLY A 160 -11.13 40.56 6.05
N TRP A 161 -11.01 40.63 7.37
CA TRP A 161 -12.05 40.22 8.30
C TRP A 161 -12.55 41.44 9.06
N VAL A 162 -13.86 41.57 9.19
CA VAL A 162 -14.50 42.65 9.96
C VAL A 162 -15.32 42.07 11.09
N VAL A 163 -15.19 42.71 12.25
CA VAL A 163 -15.92 42.33 13.43
C VAL A 163 -16.53 43.56 14.08
N THR A 164 -17.82 43.52 14.34
CA THR A 164 -18.54 44.59 15.04
C THR A 164 -19.22 44.02 16.27
N GLU A 165 -18.87 44.56 17.43
CA GLU A 165 -19.56 44.29 18.69
C GLU A 165 -20.56 45.40 19.02
N LYS A 166 -21.58 45.02 19.78
CA LYS A 166 -22.54 45.91 20.39
C LYS A 166 -22.69 45.57 21.87
N GLU A 167 -22.66 46.58 22.72
CA GLU A 167 -22.88 46.45 24.16
C GLU A 167 -24.34 46.08 24.45
N ILE A 168 -24.53 45.12 25.36
CA ILE A 168 -25.84 44.60 25.77
C ILE A 168 -26.41 45.45 26.91
N ASN A 169 -25.58 45.82 27.88
CA ASN A 169 -25.93 46.67 29.02
C ASN A 169 -24.87 47.77 29.17
N PRO A 170 -25.20 49.07 29.07
CA PRO A 170 -24.24 50.16 29.17
C PRO A 170 -23.74 50.31 30.62
N THR A 171 -22.77 49.48 31.01
CA THR A 171 -22.21 49.41 32.38
C THR A 171 -20.95 50.26 32.54
N ASN A 172 -20.56 51.04 31.52
CA ASN A 172 -19.28 51.76 31.44
C ASN A 172 -18.06 50.82 31.57
N SER A 173 -18.22 49.56 31.18
CA SER A 173 -17.14 48.57 31.25
C SER A 173 -16.16 48.76 30.09
N THR A 174 -14.86 48.71 30.41
CA THR A 174 -13.79 48.86 29.41
C THR A 174 -13.56 47.53 28.71
N ARG A 175 -13.51 47.57 27.39
CA ARG A 175 -13.30 46.38 26.55
C ARG A 175 -12.55 46.72 25.27
N GLU A 176 -11.97 45.72 24.67
CA GLU A 176 -11.28 45.84 23.39
C GLU A 176 -11.62 44.64 22.52
N ILE A 177 -12.01 44.91 21.28
CA ILE A 177 -12.20 43.91 20.26
C ILE A 177 -11.04 43.95 19.26
N THR A 178 -10.55 42.77 18.90
CA THR A 178 -9.51 42.59 17.89
C THR A 178 -10.02 41.61 16.84
N ALA A 179 -10.06 42.03 15.59
CA ALA A 179 -10.35 41.19 14.45
C ALA A 179 -9.12 40.33 14.10
N VAL A 180 -9.35 39.12 13.61
CA VAL A 180 -8.29 38.21 13.16
C VAL A 180 -8.64 37.72 11.75
N ALA A 181 -7.70 37.81 10.83
CA ALA A 181 -7.80 37.28 9.47
C ALA A 181 -6.74 36.19 9.22
N TYR A 182 -7.14 35.11 8.56
CA TYR A 182 -6.25 34.07 8.06
C TYR A 182 -6.11 34.25 6.55
N CYS A 183 -4.88 34.49 6.11
CA CYS A 183 -4.56 34.86 4.74
C CYS A 183 -3.67 33.78 4.12
N ILE A 184 -3.90 33.43 2.86
CA ILE A 184 -3.09 32.49 2.10
C ILE A 184 -2.37 33.18 0.95
N THR A 185 -1.15 32.75 0.65
CA THR A 185 -0.34 33.22 -0.50
C THR A 185 -0.56 32.37 -1.72
#